data_AF-A0A397VVU5-F1
#
_entry.id   AF-A0A397VVU5-F1
#
_cell.length_a   1.000
_cell.length_b   1.000
_cell.length_c   1.000
_cell.angle_alpha   90.00
_cell.angle_beta   90.00
_cell.angle_gamma   90.00
#
_symmetry.space_group_name_H-M   'P 1'
#
loop_
_entity.id
_entity.type
_entity.pdbx_description
1 polymer ?
#
loop_
_entity_poly.entity_id
_entity_poly.type
_entity_poly.pdbx_seq_one_letter_code
_entity_poly.pdbx_strand_id
1 'polypeptide(L)' 'MPQIGDVIANTYQRPVYFFLNLTFLPYHHLLNRNEALTLAFINNNHYVAMVLRPGTPVPPIINCWTQFASLAAT' A
#
# COMPACT_ATOMS: atom_id res chain seq x y z
N MET A 1 13.77 8.04 -1.64
CA MET A 1 12.86 8.03 -2.81
C MET A 1 11.51 7.52 -2.33
N PRO A 2 10.39 8.24 -2.50
CA PRO A 2 9.08 7.69 -2.17
C PRO A 2 8.87 6.42 -3.00
N GLN A 3 8.47 5.33 -2.36
CA GLN A 3 8.14 4.12 -3.11
C GLN A 3 6.83 4.39 -3.86
N ILE A 4 6.69 3.85 -5.07
CA ILE A 4 5.49 4.09 -5.90
C ILE A 4 4.18 3.73 -5.16
N GLY A 5 4.24 2.80 -4.21
CA GLY A 5 3.13 2.47 -3.32
C GLY A 5 2.66 3.63 -2.44
N ASP A 6 3.57 4.48 -1.94
CA ASP A 6 3.21 5.68 -1.15
C ASP A 6 2.45 6.68 -2.02
N VAL A 7 2.89 6.88 -3.28
CA VAL A 7 2.21 7.80 -4.21
C VAL A 7 0.80 7.31 -4.50
N ILE A 8 0.63 6.03 -4.78
CA ILE A 8 -0.68 5.44 -5.08
C ILE A 8 -1.57 5.50 -3.84
N ALA A 9 -1.08 5.08 -2.67
CA ALA A 9 -1.87 5.05 -1.45
C ALA A 9 -2.40 6.45 -1.09
N ASN A 10 -1.56 7.48 -1.21
CA ASN A 10 -1.96 8.85 -0.95
C ASN A 10 -2.82 9.48 -2.05
N THR A 11 -2.61 9.14 -3.32
CA THR A 11 -3.46 9.64 -4.40
C THR A 11 -4.90 9.14 -4.26
N TYR A 12 -5.06 7.85 -3.96
CA TYR A 12 -6.39 7.23 -3.85
C TYR A 12 -6.96 7.21 -2.44
N GLN A 13 -6.20 7.70 -1.46
CA GLN A 13 -6.54 7.66 -0.03
C GLN A 13 -6.95 6.24 0.42
N ARG A 14 -6.27 5.20 -0.09
CA ARG A 14 -6.56 3.79 0.16
C ARG A 14 -5.28 3.02 0.49
N PRO A 15 -5.36 1.96 1.32
CA PRO A 15 -4.21 1.07 1.51
C PRO A 15 -3.81 0.43 0.17
N VAL A 16 -2.51 0.23 -0.03
CA VAL A 16 -1.98 -0.48 -1.20
C VAL A 16 -1.20 -1.69 -0.72
N TYR A 17 -1.63 -2.86 -1.17
CA TYR A 17 -0.94 -4.13 -0.95
C TYR A 17 -0.11 -4.47 -2.16
N PHE A 18 1.20 -4.49 -1.97
CA PHE A 18 2.11 -5.14 -2.89
C PHE A 18 2.14 -6.62 -2.52
N PHE A 19 1.58 -7.45 -3.39
CA PHE A 19 1.21 -8.83 -3.09
C PHE A 19 2.33 -9.59 -2.36
N LEU A 20 2.01 -10.04 -1.13
CA LEU A 20 2.88 -10.78 -0.20
C LEU A 20 4.21 -10.10 0.18
N ASN A 21 4.41 -8.83 -0.16
CA ASN A 21 5.68 -8.14 0.09
C ASN A 21 5.52 -6.99 1.08
N LEU A 22 4.78 -5.93 0.71
CA LEU A 22 4.70 -4.69 1.48
C LEU A 22 3.31 -4.06 1.43
N THR A 23 2.97 -3.34 2.48
CA THR A 23 1.75 -2.54 2.59
C THR A 23 2.11 -1.07 2.73
N PHE A 24 1.47 -0.24 1.91
CA PHE A 24 1.53 1.23 1.95
C PHE A 24 0.19 1.77 2.43
N LEU A 25 0.21 2.77 3.30
CA LEU A 25 -1.00 3.37 3.85
C LEU A 25 -1.18 4.79 3.30
N PRO A 26 -2.39 5.36 3.36
CA PRO A 26 -2.59 6.80 3.13
C PRO A 26 -2.32 7.60 4.40
N TYR A 27 -1.90 8.87 4.29
CA TYR A 27 -1.60 9.73 5.44
C TYR A 27 -2.84 10.26 6.18
N HIS A 28 -3.93 10.57 5.46
CA HIS A 28 -5.04 11.35 6.01
C HIS A 28 -6.40 10.64 5.92
N HIS A 29 -6.42 9.31 5.79
CA HIS A 29 -7.65 8.55 5.63
C HIS A 29 -7.82 7.45 6.68
N LEU A 30 -9.08 7.23 7.08
CA LEU A 30 -9.44 6.11 7.94
C LEU A 30 -9.13 4.81 7.21
N LEU A 31 -8.39 3.93 7.88
CA LEU A 31 -7.88 2.71 7.25
C LEU A 31 -9.00 1.66 7.16
N ASN A 32 -9.53 1.45 5.95
CA ASN A 32 -10.38 0.30 5.64
C ASN A 32 -9.60 -0.73 4.82
N ARG A 33 -9.26 -1.86 5.44
CA ARG A 33 -8.56 -2.99 4.79
C ARG A 33 -9.37 -3.59 3.63
N ASN A 34 -10.69 -3.49 3.65
CA ASN A 34 -11.53 -4.05 2.58
C ASN A 34 -11.52 -3.21 1.30
N GLU A 35 -10.96 -2.00 1.36
CA GLU A 35 -10.86 -1.07 0.22
C GLU A 35 -9.45 -1.01 -0.37
N ALA A 36 -8.56 -1.91 0.07
CA ALA A 36 -7.17 -1.91 -0.36
C ALA A 36 -7.03 -2.21 -1.85
N LEU A 37 -6.19 -1.42 -2.53
CA LEU A 37 -5.72 -1.72 -3.87
C LEU A 37 -4.63 -2.79 -3.77
N THR A 38 -4.74 -3.87 -4.53
CA THR A 38 -3.68 -4.88 -4.55
C THR A 38 -2.98 -4.89 -5.90
N LEU A 39 -1.65 -4.81 -5.85
CA LEU A 39 -0.77 -4.87 -7.01
C LEU A 39 0.19 -6.06 -6.88
N ALA A 40 0.43 -6.78 -7.97
CA ALA A 40 1.56 -7.70 -8.08
C ALA A 40 2.51 -7.28 -9.18
N PHE A 41 3.79 -7.55 -8.94
CA PHE A 41 4.82 -7.45 -9.96
C PHE A 41 5.06 -8.83 -10.57
N ILE A 42 4.72 -8.99 -11.85
CA ILE A 42 4.78 -10.29 -12.53
C ILE A 42 5.92 -10.29 -13.53
N ASN A 43 6.64 -11.42 -13.58
CA ASN A 43 7.75 -11.67 -14.50
C ASN A 43 8.84 -10.59 -14.50
N ASN A 44 9.02 -9.93 -13.36
CA ASN A 44 9.97 -8.85 -13.17
C ASN A 44 9.84 -7.72 -14.22
N ASN A 45 8.63 -7.47 -14.74
CA ASN A 45 8.41 -6.59 -15.87
C ASN A 45 7.24 -5.62 -15.70
N HIS A 46 6.06 -6.11 -15.29
CA HIS A 46 4.86 -5.26 -15.24
C HIS A 46 4.03 -5.47 -13.99
N TYR A 47 3.26 -4.42 -13.65
CA TYR A 47 2.31 -4.41 -12.55
C TYR A 47 0.93 -4.81 -13.03
N VAL A 48 0.26 -5.64 -12.23
CA VAL A 48 -1.14 -6.01 -12.44
C VAL A 48 -1.95 -5.71 -11.19
N ALA A 49 -3.17 -5.20 -11.38
CA ALA A 49 -4.15 -5.09 -10.31
C ALA A 49 -4.77 -6.46 -10.03
N MET A 50 -4.95 -6.79 -8.76
CA MET A 50 -5.51 -8.08 -8.34
C MET A 50 -6.58 -7.88 -7.26
N VAL A 51 -7.46 -8.88 -7.15
CA VAL A 51 -8.43 -8.99 -6.06
C VAL A 51 -7.96 -10.10 -5.14
N LEU A 52 -7.76 -9.78 -3.86
CA LEU A 52 -7.41 -10.79 -2.86
C LEU A 52 -8.65 -11.58 -2.46
N ARG A 53 -8.49 -12.89 -2.29
CA ARG A 53 -9.54 -13.71 -1.71
C ARG A 53 -9.74 -13.35 -0.24
N PRO A 54 -10.96 -13.46 0.30
CA PRO A 54 -11.19 -13.35 1.73
C PRO A 54 -10.25 -14.26 2.53
N GLY A 55 -9.70 -13.76 3.63
CA GLY A 55 -8.75 -14.51 4.47
C GLY A 55 -7.30 -14.52 3.98
N THR A 56 -6.98 -13.88 2.85
CA THR A 56 -5.58 -13.72 2.42
C THR A 56 -4.80 -12.92 3.49
N PRO A 57 -3.62 -13.40 3.94
CA PRO A 57 -2.80 -12.65 4.88
C PRO A 57 -2.35 -11.34 4.25
N VAL A 58 -2.35 -10.27 5.04
CA VAL A 58 -1.93 -8.96 4.56
C VAL A 58 -0.44 -8.78 4.77
N PRO A 59 0.28 -8.25 3.76
CA PRO A 59 1.71 -8.03 3.86
C PRO A 59 2.10 -7.06 5.00
N PRO A 60 3.33 -7.12 5.51
CA PRO A 60 3.80 -6.19 6.52
C PRO A 60 3.75 -4.74 6.01
N ILE A 61 3.47 -3.80 6.92
CA ILE A 61 3.54 -2.36 6.62
C ILE A 61 4.99 -1.97 6.43
N ILE A 62 5.27 -1.12 5.46
CA ILE A 62 6.64 -0.66 5.20
C ILE A 62 7.21 0.10 6.42
N ASN A 63 8.38 -0.34 6.91
CA ASN A 63 8.99 0.17 8.15
C ASN A 63 9.28 1.69 8.14
N CYS A 64 9.51 2.29 6.97
CA CYS A 64 9.77 3.73 6.86
C CYS A 64 8.50 4.59 6.82
N TRP A 65 7.30 3.98 6.85
CA TRP A 65 6.03 4.71 6.80
C TRP A 65 5.90 5.76 7.92
N THR A 66 6.28 5.40 9.15
CA THR A 66 6.20 6.29 10.31
C THR A 66 7.07 7.55 10.17
N GLN A 67 8.17 7.47 9.43
CA GLN A 67 9.08 8.60 9.22
C GLN A 67 8.41 9.70 8.38
N PHE A 68 7.64 9.32 7.35
CA PHE A 68 6.93 10.29 6.51
C PHE A 68 5.62 10.76 7.13
N ALA A 69 4.91 9.89 7.88
CA ALA A 69 3.70 10.29 8.59
C ALA A 69 3.96 11.37 9.65
N SER A 70 5.14 11.37 10.28
CA SER A 70 5.54 12.41 11.23
C SER A 70 5.77 13.78 10.58
N LEU A 71 6.25 13.81 9.33
CA LEU A 71 6.53 15.04 8.58
C LEU A 71 5.26 15.67 7.99
N ALA A 72 4.19 14.90 7.79
CA ALA A 72 2.89 15.41 7.35
C ALA A 72 1.99 15.88 8.51
N ALA A 73 2.45 15.74 9.76
CA ALA A 73 1.74 16.14 10.97
C ALA A 73 2.19 17.50 11.55
N THR A 74 2.98 18.28 10.79
CA THR A 74 3.37 19.66 11.08
C THR A 74 2.71 20.62 10.12
#